data_AF-A0A7X1FJD9-F1
#
_entry.id   AF-A0A7X1FJD9-F1
#
_cell.length_a   1.000
_cell.length_b   1.000
_cell.length_c   1.000
_cell.angle_alpha   90.00
_cell.angle_beta   90.00
_cell.angle_gamma   90.00
#
_symmetry.space_group_name_H-M   'P 1'
#
loop_
_entity.id
_entity.type
_entity.pdbx_description
1 polymer ?
#
loop_
_entity_poly.entity_id
_entity_poly.type
_entity_poly.pdbx_seq_one_letter_code
_entity_poly.pdbx_strand_id
1 'polypeptide(L)' 'MNRVAPCKLLLSRWTAAHPLHREKHLLVTEMSCNEESHVLDIQLQAVLSRLEWQALKDDRQYLYK' A
#
# COMPACT_ATOMS: atom_id res chain seq x y z
N MET A 1 -18.41 -2.96 -11.63
CA MET A 1 -17.60 -1.81 -11.14
C MET A 1 -17.45 -1.94 -9.64
N ASN A 2 -16.22 -1.85 -9.14
CA ASN A 2 -15.97 -1.86 -7.69
C ASN A 2 -16.52 -0.54 -7.11
N ARG A 3 -17.49 -0.62 -6.18
CA ARG A 3 -17.92 0.55 -5.41
C ARG A 3 -16.88 0.79 -4.33
N VAL A 4 -15.99 1.74 -4.56
CA VAL A 4 -14.90 2.07 -3.65
C VAL A 4 -15.30 3.32 -2.86
N ALA A 5 -15.32 3.22 -1.53
CA ALA A 5 -15.56 4.37 -0.67
C ALA A 5 -14.25 5.13 -0.47
N PRO A 6 -14.13 6.41 -0.88
CA PRO A 6 -12.87 7.16 -0.80
C PRO A 6 -12.30 7.21 0.62
N CYS A 7 -13.15 7.40 1.62
CA CYS A 7 -12.75 7.45 3.04
C CYS A 7 -12.15 6.14 3.57
N LYS A 8 -12.29 5.02 2.85
CA LYS A 8 -11.77 3.71 3.25
C LYS A 8 -10.55 3.29 2.43
N LEU A 9 -10.02 4.18 1.59
CA LEU A 9 -8.89 3.86 0.72
C LEU A 9 -7.59 3.73 1.51
N LEU A 10 -7.32 4.60 2.46
CA LEU A 10 -6.08 4.54 3.25
C LEU A 10 -5.98 3.20 4.00
N LEU A 11 -4.83 2.52 3.87
CA LEU A 11 -4.56 1.17 4.39
C LEU A 11 -5.43 0.05 3.81
N SER A 12 -6.17 0.29 2.72
CA SER A 12 -6.92 -0.76 2.03
C SER A 12 -6.00 -1.65 1.18
N ARG A 13 -6.28 -2.96 1.18
CA ARG A 13 -5.54 -3.96 0.41
C ARG A 13 -6.26 -4.32 -0.87
N TRP A 14 -5.52 -4.33 -1.97
CA TRP A 14 -6.01 -4.64 -3.31
C TRP A 14 -5.27 -5.84 -3.89
N THR A 15 -5.97 -6.59 -4.73
CA THR A 15 -5.37 -7.68 -5.50
C THR A 15 -5.54 -7.38 -6.99
N ALA A 16 -4.44 -7.27 -7.72
CA ALA A 16 -4.50 -7.02 -9.15
C ALA A 16 -5.06 -8.24 -9.88
N ALA A 17 -6.07 -8.04 -10.73
CA ALA A 17 -6.59 -9.10 -11.60
C ALA A 17 -5.54 -9.56 -12.62
N HIS A 18 -4.67 -8.64 -13.07
CA HIS A 18 -3.52 -8.91 -13.91
C HIS A 18 -2.28 -8.33 -13.21
N PRO A 19 -1.44 -9.17 -12.58
CA PRO A 19 -0.25 -8.71 -11.88
C PRO A 19 0.72 -7.99 -12.82
N LEU A 20 1.21 -6.83 -12.42
CA LEU A 20 2.30 -6.13 -13.09
C LEU A 20 3.59 -6.39 -12.29
N HIS A 21 4.72 -6.65 -12.95
CA HIS A 21 6.03 -6.87 -12.27
C HIS A 21 6.05 -7.92 -11.13
N ARG A 22 5.20 -8.95 -11.19
CA ARG A 22 5.01 -9.99 -10.16
C ARG A 22 4.32 -9.51 -8.88
N GLU A 23 3.79 -8.30 -8.88
CA GLU A 23 3.09 -7.69 -7.75
C GLU A 23 1.60 -8.03 -7.83
N LYS A 24 1.17 -8.94 -6.96
CA LYS A 24 -0.24 -9.37 -6.88
C LYS A 24 -1.02 -8.57 -5.84
N HIS A 25 -0.35 -8.15 -4.77
CA HIS A 25 -0.96 -7.48 -3.62
C HIS A 25 -0.40 -6.07 -3.46
N LEU A 26 -1.32 -5.13 -3.27
CA LEU A 26 -1.03 -3.70 -3.16
C LEU A 26 -1.69 -3.17 -1.88
N LEU A 27 -1.03 -2.22 -1.23
CA LEU A 27 -1.55 -1.48 -0.08
C LEU A 27 -1.57 0.01 -0.42
N VAL A 28 -2.68 0.70 -0.16
CA VAL A 28 -2.70 2.16 -0.19
C VAL A 28 -2.02 2.67 1.08
N THR A 29 -0.84 3.29 0.94
CA THR A 29 -0.08 3.81 2.09
C THR A 29 -0.28 5.29 2.30
N GLU A 30 -0.59 6.02 1.23
CA GLU A 30 -0.82 7.47 1.28
C GLU A 30 -2.01 7.84 0.39
N MET A 31 -2.66 8.94 0.75
CA MET A 31 -3.81 9.47 0.04
C MET A 31 -3.82 10.99 0.18
N SER A 32 -3.94 11.71 -0.93
CA SER A 32 -4.07 13.16 -0.95
C SER A 32 -5.52 13.55 -1.26
N CYS A 33 -6.02 14.57 -0.56
CA CYS A 33 -7.37 15.09 -0.75
C CYS A 33 -7.31 16.61 -0.96
N ASN A 34 -8.28 17.16 -1.70
CA ASN A 34 -8.48 18.60 -1.79
C ASN A 34 -9.23 19.14 -0.54
N GLU A 35 -9.45 20.45 -0.52
CA GLU A 35 -10.18 21.16 0.53
C GLU A 35 -11.63 20.65 0.71
N GLU A 36 -12.23 20.10 -0.35
CA GLU A 36 -13.58 19.51 -0.36
C GLU A 36 -13.57 18.01 0.01
N SER A 37 -12.45 17.47 0.49
CA SER A 37 -12.27 16.06 0.86
C SER A 37 -12.43 15.05 -0.30
N HIS A 38 -12.27 15.51 -1.54
CA HIS A 38 -12.20 14.65 -2.71
C HIS A 38 -10.78 14.10 -2.86
N VAL A 39 -10.67 12.78 -3.08
CA VAL A 39 -9.38 12.11 -3.29
C VAL A 39 -8.80 12.56 -4.62
N LEU A 40 -7.58 13.08 -4.59
CA LEU A 40 -6.82 13.54 -5.75
C LEU A 40 -5.87 12.44 -6.25
N ASP A 41 -5.13 11.83 -5.33
CA ASP A 41 -4.15 10.78 -5.64
C ASP A 41 -4.02 9.77 -4.48
N ILE A 42 -3.53 8.59 -4.78
CA ILE A 42 -3.15 7.54 -3.84
C ILE A 42 -1.77 6.99 -4.17
N GLN A 43 -0.97 6.74 -3.14
CA GLN A 43 0.27 5.97 -3.28
C GLN A 43 0.01 4.51 -2.95
N LEU A 44 0.39 3.63 -3.88
CA LEU A 44 0.33 2.19 -3.71
C LEU A 44 1.73 1.64 -3.41
N GLN A 45 1.82 0.77 -2.41
CA GLN A 45 3.01 0.00 -2.14
C GLN A 45 2.76 -1.47 -2.44
N ALA A 46 3.68 -2.08 -3.19
CA ALA A 46 3.66 -3.51 -3.44
C ALA A 46 3.99 -4.30 -2.18
N VAL A 47 3.20 -5.35 -1.92
CA VAL A 47 3.46 -6.30 -0.83
C VAL A 47 4.05 -7.57 -1.45
N LEU A 48 5.38 -7.68 -1.38
CA LEU A 48 6.12 -8.84 -1.91
C LEU A 48 6.18 -9.99 -0.91
N SER A 49 6.40 -9.69 0.37
CA SER A 49 6.56 -10.69 1.43
C SER A 49 6.04 -10.16 2.77
N ARG A 50 5.78 -11.08 3.69
CA ARG A 50 5.42 -10.78 5.08
C ARG A 50 6.54 -11.31 5.97
N LEU A 51 7.00 -10.47 6.89
CA LEU A 51 8.08 -10.77 7.82
C LEU A 51 7.60 -10.43 9.24
N GLU A 52 8.13 -11.12 10.24
CA GLU A 52 7.97 -10.70 11.64
C GLU A 52 8.75 -9.39 11.85
N TRP A 53 8.17 -8.41 12.56
CA TRP A 53 8.78 -7.09 12.70
C TRP A 53 10.16 -7.14 13.38
N GLN A 54 10.40 -8.15 14.22
CA GLN A 54 11.67 -8.40 14.88
C GLN A 54 12.82 -8.67 13.90
N ALA A 55 12.52 -9.14 12.67
CA ALA A 55 13.53 -9.34 11.63
C ALA A 55 14.21 -8.01 11.24
N LEU A 56 13.52 -6.87 11.39
CA LEU A 56 14.09 -5.54 11.13
C LEU A 56 15.17 -5.12 12.14
N LYS A 57 15.35 -5.87 13.24
CA LYS A 57 16.44 -5.63 14.21
C LYS A 57 17.80 -6.14 13.74
N ASP A 58 17.84 -6.99 12.71
CA ASP A 58 19.10 -7.49 12.13
C ASP A 58 19.73 -6.41 11.23
N ASP A 59 20.71 -5.70 11.77
CA ASP A 59 21.44 -4.62 11.11
C ASP A 59 22.33 -5.09 9.94
N ARG A 60 22.57 -6.40 9.82
CA ARG A 60 23.25 -7.00 8.66
C ARG A 60 22.32 -7.16 7.47
N GLN A 61 21.02 -7.25 7.71
CA GLN A 61 20.01 -7.44 6.67
C GLN A 61 19.21 -6.16 6.37
N TYR A 62 19.02 -5.29 7.35
CA TYR A 62 18.16 -4.11 7.23
C TYR A 62 18.80 -2.86 7.84
N LEU A 63 18.63 -1.72 7.18
CA LEU A 63 19.07 -0.42 7.66
C LEU A 63 17.86 0.50 7.84
N TYR A 64 17.76 1.15 9.00
CA TYR A 64 16.78 2.21 9.23
C TYR A 64 17.30 3.52 8.61
N LYS A 65 16.45 4.21 7.84
CA LYS A 65 16.76 5.49 7.20
C LYS A 65 15.68 6.51 7.49
#